data_AF-A0A970VZW3-F1
#
_entry.id   AF-A0A970VZW3-F1
#
_cell.length_a   1.000
_cell.length_b   1.000
_cell.length_c   1.000
_cell.angle_alpha   90.00
_cell.angle_beta   90.00
_cell.angle_gamma   90.00
#
_symmetry.space_group_name_H-M   'P 1'
#
loop_
_entity.id
_entity.type
_entity.pdbx_description
1 polymer ?
#
loop_
_entity_poly.entity_id
_entity_poly.type
_entity_poly.pdbx_seq_one_letter_code
_entity_poly.pdbx_strand_id
1 'polypeptide(L)'
;MKTRIGLFLLLTLALALCASCVQPTPEAATATIVPTATATSAPTETPLPTDTPEVEEIPEGVGLARLAALRHVREQYPTHAPTSDLVGEVANVTPPQILGSSTYQYHTGDWTMDVQFPIVAPNMVIYHVTLANALTGFRWEGEVKPNGAVREVETRVPVTVEATKVAPTPGAETVPALVGGWTGQIIQLPAGNQFGSYFLRENGEQYGIASEDSAIAAQLAELRGSEQRVRVWGKLHTGVPATEARQILVERLEVVKEGTDVDGWIGTLVKLPAGNQFGGYFEREDGERYDIGSADDAIQAQIAEYQRSGAKVQVWGALFVGVPATEARHIEVSRIADLSGPAAEERDLSSFATASASSHLPSDNLGSYHAASAVDGSLSTPWAEGVTGPGLGEWLKLEFPQPVEITRLLVDIGYDRDPDDSAHSAELFAYNNRVQRVRLAFSGGEEVAWTFRDERGLQEVSLSDKIVSSYVKLTIEQVYPGSQYDDTCLAEVQVWGVMK
;
A
#
# COMPACT_ATOMS: atom_id res chain seq x y z
N MET A 1 37.09 82.50 7.68
CA MET A 1 36.39 82.45 8.99
C MET A 1 36.14 80.98 9.34
N LYS A 2 36.44 80.55 10.59
CA LYS A 2 35.49 80.03 11.61
C LYS A 2 34.60 78.86 11.14
N THR A 3 34.53 77.67 11.78
CA THR A 3 35.19 77.08 12.99
C THR A 3 34.96 75.54 12.92
N ARG A 4 35.93 74.62 13.15
CA ARG A 4 36.39 74.02 14.44
C ARG A 4 35.24 73.26 15.17
N ILE A 5 35.34 72.03 15.72
CA ILE A 5 36.37 71.13 16.35
C ILE A 5 35.97 69.65 15.99
N GLY A 6 36.68 68.51 16.15
CA GLY A 6 37.99 68.02 16.68
C GLY A 6 38.07 66.49 16.37
N LEU A 7 39.16 65.70 16.46
CA LEU A 7 40.38 65.58 17.29
C LEU A 7 40.19 64.70 18.57
N PHE A 8 40.95 63.64 18.94
CA PHE A 8 41.92 62.66 18.36
C PHE A 8 42.53 61.87 19.55
N LEU A 9 43.30 60.78 19.29
CA LEU A 9 44.21 59.94 20.15
C LEU A 9 43.70 58.51 20.47
N LEU A 10 44.34 57.40 20.03
CA LEU A 10 45.70 56.80 20.30
C LEU A 10 45.73 55.93 21.58
N LEU A 11 46.50 54.84 21.78
CA LEU A 11 47.43 53.92 21.04
C LEU A 11 47.42 52.55 21.85
N THR A 12 48.10 51.39 21.70
CA THR A 12 49.30 50.80 21.02
C THR A 12 49.09 49.26 21.07
N LEU A 13 49.08 48.46 19.99
CA LEU A 13 50.17 47.87 19.18
C LEU A 13 51.21 46.99 19.93
N ALA A 14 51.08 45.65 19.83
CA ALA A 14 52.10 44.57 19.77
C ALA A 14 51.36 43.20 19.90
N LEU A 15 51.45 42.18 19.01
CA LEU A 15 52.56 41.27 18.68
C LEU A 15 53.18 40.56 19.92
N ALA A 16 53.38 39.24 19.98
CA ALA A 16 53.52 38.25 18.90
C ALA A 16 53.26 36.76 19.29
N LEU A 17 52.97 35.95 18.27
CA LEU A 17 53.33 34.53 18.03
C LEU A 17 53.23 33.43 19.13
N CYS A 18 52.38 32.46 18.82
CA CYS A 18 52.67 31.02 18.67
C CYS A 18 52.83 30.04 19.87
N ALA A 19 52.05 28.96 19.72
CA ALA A 19 52.43 27.54 19.83
C ALA A 19 52.33 26.79 21.18
N SER A 20 51.41 25.80 21.14
CA SER A 20 51.60 24.41 21.60
C SER A 20 51.23 23.98 23.02
N CYS A 21 50.41 22.92 23.02
CA CYS A 21 50.47 21.72 23.87
C CYS A 21 49.73 21.64 25.22
N VAL A 22 48.97 20.53 25.30
CA VAL A 22 48.73 19.65 26.47
C VAL A 22 47.74 20.11 27.55
N GLN A 23 46.65 19.34 27.67
CA GLN A 23 45.80 19.29 28.86
C GLN A 23 46.52 18.61 30.03
N PRO A 24 46.12 18.92 31.28
CA PRO A 24 45.79 17.80 32.16
C PRO A 24 44.52 18.03 33.02
N THR A 25 43.70 17.00 33.13
CA THR A 25 42.92 16.69 34.35
C THR A 25 43.87 15.96 35.34
N PRO A 26 43.70 16.06 36.67
CA PRO A 26 42.58 15.37 37.33
C PRO A 26 41.99 16.08 38.60
N GLU A 27 41.04 15.37 39.21
CA GLU A 27 40.60 15.30 40.63
C GLU A 27 41.51 15.84 41.75
N ALA A 28 41.04 16.13 42.99
CA ALA A 28 39.68 16.15 43.58
C ALA A 28 39.66 16.86 44.96
N ALA A 29 38.46 17.11 45.52
CA ALA A 29 38.11 17.27 46.95
C ALA A 29 38.80 18.40 47.75
N THR A 30 38.30 18.92 48.88
CA THR A 30 37.39 18.37 49.91
C THR A 30 36.54 19.49 50.58
N ALA A 31 35.52 19.15 51.35
CA ALA A 31 34.46 20.08 51.83
C ALA A 31 34.47 20.40 53.35
N THR A 32 33.67 21.40 53.74
CA THR A 32 33.20 21.67 55.12
C THR A 32 31.75 22.21 55.01
N ILE A 33 30.65 21.47 55.26
CA ILE A 33 30.13 20.85 56.51
C ILE A 33 29.51 21.94 57.44
N VAL A 34 28.18 22.23 57.42
CA VAL A 34 27.01 21.47 57.99
C VAL A 34 26.75 21.85 59.47
N PRO A 35 25.54 21.71 60.11
CA PRO A 35 24.22 21.16 59.70
C PRO A 35 23.12 22.29 59.68
N THR A 36 21.77 22.15 59.81
CA THR A 36 20.85 21.03 60.17
C THR A 36 19.40 21.29 59.65
N ALA A 37 18.70 20.27 59.12
CA ALA A 37 17.24 20.05 59.27
C ALA A 37 16.83 18.67 58.67
N THR A 38 16.07 17.85 59.41
CA THR A 38 15.92 16.41 59.15
C THR A 38 14.68 16.01 58.32
N ALA A 39 14.86 15.10 57.37
CA ALA A 39 13.87 14.09 56.97
C ALA A 39 14.61 12.84 56.44
N THR A 40 14.13 11.63 56.75
CA THR A 40 14.90 10.38 56.52
C THR A 40 14.11 9.34 55.75
N SER A 41 14.72 8.80 54.69
CA SER A 41 14.33 7.55 54.02
C SER A 41 15.61 6.81 53.61
N ALA A 42 15.76 5.54 54.02
CA ALA A 42 16.95 4.73 53.74
C ALA A 42 16.72 3.77 52.55
N PRO A 43 17.75 3.43 51.76
CA PRO A 43 17.64 2.48 50.66
C PRO A 43 17.76 1.02 51.12
N THR A 44 17.36 0.08 50.26
CA THR A 44 17.72 -1.35 50.33
C THR A 44 17.82 -1.87 48.90
N GLU A 45 18.72 -2.83 48.68
CA GLU A 45 19.12 -3.30 47.35
C GLU A 45 18.00 -4.08 46.65
N THR A 46 17.91 -3.94 45.32
CA THR A 46 16.99 -4.74 44.49
C THR A 46 17.72 -6.00 44.00
N PRO A 47 17.26 -7.21 44.33
CA PRO A 47 17.84 -8.44 43.79
C PRO A 47 17.47 -8.58 42.30
N LEU A 48 18.39 -9.16 41.51
CA LEU A 48 18.16 -9.42 40.09
C LEU A 48 17.21 -10.63 39.92
N PRO A 49 16.05 -10.49 39.25
CA PRO A 49 15.19 -11.62 38.96
C PRO A 49 15.76 -12.44 37.79
N THR A 50 16.18 -13.67 38.08
CA THR A 50 16.28 -14.71 37.06
C THR A 50 14.89 -15.32 36.92
N ASP A 51 14.18 -14.99 35.84
CA ASP A 51 12.89 -15.59 35.51
C ASP A 51 13.01 -16.33 34.17
N THR A 52 13.36 -17.62 34.26
CA THR A 52 13.07 -18.56 33.17
C THR A 52 11.57 -18.83 33.24
N PRO A 53 10.79 -18.66 32.16
CA PRO A 53 9.34 -18.84 32.22
C PRO A 53 9.01 -20.27 32.66
N GLU A 54 8.48 -20.40 33.86
CA GLU A 54 7.93 -21.64 34.39
C GLU A 54 6.71 -22.02 33.54
N VAL A 55 6.72 -23.22 32.95
CA VAL A 55 5.59 -23.69 32.14
C VAL A 55 4.45 -24.03 33.10
N GLU A 56 3.46 -23.15 33.17
CA GLU A 56 2.33 -23.25 34.09
C GLU A 56 1.52 -24.54 33.83
N GLU A 57 1.81 -25.58 34.60
CA GLU A 57 1.20 -26.90 34.43
C GLU A 57 -0.29 -26.86 34.80
N ILE A 58 -1.15 -27.24 33.86
CA ILE A 58 -2.61 -27.13 34.00
C ILE A 58 -3.08 -27.98 35.19
N PRO A 59 -3.74 -27.40 36.21
CA PRO A 59 -4.14 -28.16 37.39
C PRO A 59 -5.06 -29.34 37.04
N GLU A 60 -4.76 -30.54 37.54
CA GLU A 60 -5.46 -31.80 37.20
C GLU A 60 -6.99 -31.68 37.26
N GLY A 61 -7.51 -30.99 38.27
CA GLY A 61 -8.94 -30.75 38.47
C GLY A 61 -9.62 -29.97 37.35
N VAL A 62 -8.91 -29.10 36.63
CA VAL A 62 -9.41 -28.36 35.44
C VAL A 62 -9.64 -29.35 34.29
N GLY A 63 -8.67 -30.24 34.05
CA GLY A 63 -8.78 -31.29 33.04
C GLY A 63 -9.89 -32.30 33.35
N LEU A 64 -10.06 -32.66 34.63
CA LEU A 64 -11.16 -33.50 35.10
C LEU A 64 -12.53 -32.81 34.98
N ALA A 65 -12.61 -31.51 35.28
CA ALA A 65 -13.84 -30.72 35.13
C ALA A 65 -14.28 -30.61 33.66
N ARG A 66 -13.34 -30.30 32.75
CA ARG A 66 -13.56 -30.33 31.29
C ARG A 66 -14.15 -31.68 30.85
N LEU A 67 -13.51 -32.79 31.22
CA LEU A 67 -13.96 -34.13 30.80
C LEU A 67 -15.32 -34.54 31.41
N ALA A 68 -15.62 -34.11 32.64
CA ALA A 68 -16.92 -34.33 33.26
C ALA A 68 -18.04 -33.54 32.56
N ALA A 69 -17.80 -32.26 32.25
CA ALA A 69 -18.73 -31.40 31.52
C ALA A 69 -18.96 -31.92 30.08
N LEU A 70 -17.89 -32.23 29.33
CA LEU A 70 -18.00 -32.77 27.96
C LEU A 70 -18.79 -34.09 27.92
N ARG A 71 -18.58 -34.99 28.89
CA ARG A 71 -19.39 -36.22 29.01
C ARG A 71 -20.87 -35.89 29.20
N HIS A 72 -21.20 -35.02 30.15
CA HIS A 72 -22.59 -34.64 30.43
C HIS A 72 -23.27 -33.99 29.21
N VAL A 73 -22.60 -33.05 28.55
CA VAL A 73 -23.12 -32.37 27.36
C VAL A 73 -23.31 -33.33 26.18
N ARG A 74 -22.42 -34.30 25.98
CA ARG A 74 -22.59 -35.37 24.96
C ARG A 74 -23.73 -36.33 25.30
N GLU A 75 -23.97 -36.62 26.58
CA GLU A 75 -25.07 -37.48 27.03
C GLU A 75 -26.44 -36.80 26.88
N GLN A 76 -26.55 -35.49 27.16
CA GLN A 76 -27.83 -34.76 27.08
C GLN A 76 -28.09 -34.13 25.69
N TYR A 77 -27.05 -33.67 24.99
CA TYR A 77 -27.15 -32.91 23.74
C TYR A 77 -26.29 -33.53 22.61
N PRO A 78 -26.43 -34.83 22.29
CA PRO A 78 -25.51 -35.54 21.39
C PRO A 78 -25.43 -34.99 19.95
N THR A 79 -26.44 -34.25 19.49
CA THR A 79 -26.47 -33.57 18.18
C THR A 79 -25.86 -32.18 18.16
N HIS A 80 -25.51 -31.63 19.32
CA HIS A 80 -24.95 -30.28 19.47
C HIS A 80 -23.60 -30.25 20.19
N ALA A 81 -23.24 -31.31 20.93
CA ALA A 81 -22.00 -31.42 21.68
C ALA A 81 -20.73 -31.52 20.77
N PRO A 82 -19.56 -31.06 21.24
CA PRO A 82 -18.31 -31.25 20.54
C PRO A 82 -17.90 -32.73 20.51
N THR A 83 -17.48 -33.22 19.34
CA THR A 83 -16.97 -34.59 19.15
C THR A 83 -15.53 -34.77 19.61
N SER A 84 -14.77 -33.68 19.81
CA SER A 84 -13.39 -33.69 20.31
C SER A 84 -13.31 -33.32 21.81
N ASP A 85 -12.28 -33.79 22.50
CA ASP A 85 -12.09 -33.57 23.95
C ASP A 85 -11.47 -32.20 24.32
N LEU A 86 -11.49 -31.24 23.38
CA LEU A 86 -10.93 -29.89 23.51
C LEU A 86 -9.51 -29.90 24.10
N VAL A 87 -8.63 -30.72 23.51
CA VAL A 87 -7.20 -30.88 23.88
C VAL A 87 -6.29 -30.04 22.99
N GLY A 88 -6.81 -28.92 22.48
CA GLY A 88 -6.07 -27.93 21.70
C GLY A 88 -5.38 -26.89 22.59
N GLU A 89 -5.33 -25.66 22.11
CA GLU A 89 -4.76 -24.52 22.83
C GLU A 89 -5.54 -24.25 24.13
N VAL A 90 -4.79 -23.95 25.19
CA VAL A 90 -5.31 -23.70 26.53
C VAL A 90 -4.47 -22.64 27.22
N ALA A 91 -5.13 -21.65 27.81
CA ALA A 91 -4.48 -20.53 28.48
C ALA A 91 -5.15 -20.20 29.81
N ASN A 92 -4.34 -19.77 30.79
CA ASN A 92 -4.84 -19.10 31.99
C ASN A 92 -5.29 -17.69 31.61
N VAL A 93 -6.59 -17.45 31.56
CA VAL A 93 -7.21 -16.16 31.16
C VAL A 93 -7.73 -15.36 32.36
N THR A 94 -7.25 -15.67 33.56
CA THR A 94 -7.66 -15.01 34.81
C THR A 94 -7.37 -13.50 34.74
N PRO A 95 -8.40 -12.62 34.85
CA PRO A 95 -8.15 -11.18 34.78
C PRO A 95 -7.29 -10.72 35.96
N PRO A 96 -6.24 -9.91 35.75
CA PRO A 96 -5.21 -9.60 36.77
C PRO A 96 -5.70 -8.78 37.97
N GLN A 97 -6.99 -8.43 38.01
CA GLN A 97 -7.66 -7.75 39.13
C GLN A 97 -8.42 -8.73 40.04
N ILE A 98 -8.51 -10.01 39.69
CA ILE A 98 -9.25 -11.04 40.43
C ILE A 98 -8.28 -11.87 41.27
N LEU A 99 -8.35 -11.70 42.59
CA LEU A 99 -7.60 -12.51 43.55
C LEU A 99 -8.54 -13.55 44.18
N GLY A 100 -8.15 -14.83 44.13
CA GLY A 100 -8.90 -15.94 44.78
C GLY A 100 -9.73 -16.83 43.84
N SER A 101 -9.68 -16.63 42.52
CA SER A 101 -10.19 -17.59 41.53
C SER A 101 -9.35 -17.58 40.26
N SER A 102 -9.20 -18.73 39.62
CA SER A 102 -8.52 -18.87 38.33
C SER A 102 -9.51 -19.30 37.23
N THR A 103 -9.24 -18.94 35.98
CA THR A 103 -10.01 -19.34 34.79
C THR A 103 -9.08 -19.84 33.70
N TYR A 104 -9.27 -21.08 33.25
CA TYR A 104 -8.58 -21.62 32.08
C TYR A 104 -9.54 -21.71 30.91
N GLN A 105 -9.15 -21.17 29.76
CA GLN A 105 -9.91 -21.24 28.52
C GLN A 105 -9.27 -22.28 27.59
N TYR A 106 -10.07 -23.22 27.10
CA TYR A 106 -9.74 -24.13 26.01
C TYR A 106 -10.36 -23.63 24.72
N HIS A 107 -9.60 -23.62 23.62
CA HIS A 107 -10.08 -23.22 22.29
C HIS A 107 -9.76 -24.27 21.24
N THR A 108 -10.73 -24.64 20.39
CA THR A 108 -10.54 -25.60 19.29
C THR A 108 -11.61 -25.40 18.20
N GLY A 109 -11.25 -24.72 17.12
CA GLY A 109 -12.23 -24.34 16.08
C GLY A 109 -13.28 -23.39 16.66
N ASP A 110 -14.54 -23.54 16.28
CA ASP A 110 -15.65 -22.71 16.78
C ASP A 110 -16.00 -22.93 18.27
N TRP A 111 -15.30 -23.86 18.96
CA TRP A 111 -15.57 -24.22 20.35
C TRP A 111 -14.64 -23.52 21.33
N THR A 112 -15.26 -22.82 22.29
CA THR A 112 -14.60 -22.27 23.47
C THR A 112 -15.16 -22.93 24.73
N MET A 113 -14.29 -23.37 25.64
CA MET A 113 -14.69 -23.77 26.99
C MET A 113 -13.90 -23.00 28.05
N ASP A 114 -14.59 -22.27 28.91
CA ASP A 114 -14.03 -21.63 30.09
C ASP A 114 -14.26 -22.52 31.32
N VAL A 115 -13.21 -22.78 32.09
CA VAL A 115 -13.25 -23.52 33.36
C VAL A 115 -12.74 -22.59 34.47
N GLN A 116 -13.68 -21.97 35.20
CA GLN A 116 -13.41 -21.06 36.31
C GLN A 116 -13.54 -21.80 37.65
N PHE A 117 -12.65 -21.54 38.61
CA PHE A 117 -12.72 -22.14 39.94
C PHE A 117 -12.12 -21.25 41.04
N PRO A 118 -12.65 -21.29 42.28
CA PRO A 118 -12.07 -20.58 43.41
C PRO A 118 -10.84 -21.29 43.97
N ILE A 119 -9.85 -20.53 44.45
CA ILE A 119 -8.62 -21.04 45.06
C ILE A 119 -8.92 -21.43 46.51
N VAL A 120 -9.43 -22.65 46.69
CA VAL A 120 -9.77 -23.26 47.98
C VAL A 120 -9.25 -24.70 48.07
N ALA A 121 -9.42 -25.35 49.23
CA ALA A 121 -9.02 -26.75 49.42
C ALA A 121 -9.63 -27.67 48.33
N PRO A 122 -8.88 -28.57 47.68
CA PRO A 122 -9.34 -29.31 46.50
C PRO A 122 -10.64 -30.09 46.67
N ASN A 123 -10.94 -30.59 47.88
CA ASN A 123 -12.17 -31.29 48.22
C ASN A 123 -13.40 -30.38 48.38
N MET A 124 -13.24 -29.06 48.22
CA MET A 124 -14.28 -28.03 48.30
C MET A 124 -14.40 -27.18 47.01
N VAL A 125 -13.54 -27.40 46.01
CA VAL A 125 -13.54 -26.62 44.75
C VAL A 125 -14.75 -26.98 43.90
N ILE A 126 -15.60 -26.00 43.59
CA ILE A 126 -16.63 -26.13 42.55
C ILE A 126 -16.12 -25.41 41.30
N TYR A 127 -16.05 -26.14 40.19
CA TYR A 127 -15.67 -25.60 38.89
C TYR A 127 -16.93 -25.12 38.18
N HIS A 128 -16.96 -23.84 37.78
CA HIS A 128 -17.97 -23.30 36.87
C HIS A 128 -17.44 -23.45 35.45
N VAL A 129 -18.17 -24.21 34.63
CA VAL A 129 -17.77 -24.54 33.25
C VAL A 129 -18.77 -23.95 32.28
N THR A 130 -18.28 -23.09 31.41
CA THR A 130 -19.02 -22.53 30.26
C THR A 130 -18.51 -23.19 29.00
N LEU A 131 -19.39 -23.73 28.17
CA LEU A 131 -19.08 -24.32 26.88
C LEU A 131 -19.95 -23.66 25.80
N ALA A 132 -19.31 -23.05 24.81
CA ALA A 132 -20.01 -22.36 23.72
C ALA A 132 -19.44 -22.74 22.35
N ASN A 133 -20.32 -22.78 21.35
CA ASN A 133 -19.95 -22.89 19.95
C ASN A 133 -20.40 -21.64 19.19
N ALA A 134 -19.45 -20.89 18.65
CA ALA A 134 -19.71 -19.60 18.00
C ALA A 134 -20.56 -19.74 16.72
N LEU A 135 -20.37 -20.82 15.97
CA LEU A 135 -21.02 -21.08 14.68
C LEU A 135 -22.50 -21.50 14.81
N THR A 136 -22.84 -22.31 15.81
CA THR A 136 -24.21 -22.85 16.02
C THR A 136 -25.02 -22.07 17.05
N GLY A 137 -24.39 -21.18 17.81
CA GLY A 137 -25.02 -20.47 18.94
C GLY A 137 -25.34 -21.37 20.13
N PHE A 138 -24.93 -22.65 20.13
CA PHE A 138 -25.08 -23.54 21.28
C PHE A 138 -24.24 -23.01 22.45
N ARG A 139 -24.86 -22.90 23.63
CA ARG A 139 -24.20 -22.54 24.89
C ARG A 139 -24.73 -23.43 26.02
N TRP A 140 -23.82 -23.92 26.85
CA TRP A 140 -24.11 -24.71 28.05
C TRP A 140 -23.26 -24.19 29.21
N GLU A 141 -23.87 -24.02 30.37
CA GLU A 141 -23.22 -23.54 31.59
C GLU A 141 -23.59 -24.45 32.75
N GLY A 142 -22.58 -24.90 33.52
CA GLY A 142 -22.79 -25.86 34.60
C GLY A 142 -21.68 -25.88 35.64
N GLU A 143 -21.97 -26.50 36.79
CA GLU A 143 -21.06 -26.69 37.91
C GLU A 143 -20.55 -28.14 37.95
N VAL A 144 -19.24 -28.33 38.14
CA VAL A 144 -18.63 -29.64 38.42
C VAL A 144 -18.06 -29.65 39.83
N LYS A 145 -18.44 -30.66 40.62
CA LYS A 145 -17.96 -30.86 42.00
C LYS A 145 -16.71 -31.75 42.04
N PRO A 146 -15.92 -31.77 43.15
CA PRO A 146 -14.69 -32.56 43.25
C PRO A 146 -14.87 -34.07 43.06
N ASN A 147 -16.08 -34.59 43.21
CA ASN A 147 -16.43 -35.99 42.96
C ASN A 147 -16.88 -36.26 41.51
N GLY A 148 -16.69 -35.31 40.58
CA GLY A 148 -17.07 -35.42 39.17
C GLY A 148 -18.57 -35.30 38.89
N ALA A 149 -19.39 -34.96 39.91
CA ALA A 149 -20.82 -34.74 39.73
C ALA A 149 -21.09 -33.38 39.07
N VAL A 150 -21.83 -33.39 37.96
CA VAL A 150 -22.20 -32.19 37.18
C VAL A 150 -23.61 -31.72 37.58
N ARG A 151 -23.80 -30.40 37.68
CA ARG A 151 -25.10 -29.73 37.77
C ARG A 151 -25.21 -28.71 36.66
N GLU A 152 -26.13 -28.91 35.72
CA GLU A 152 -26.48 -27.89 34.72
C GLU A 152 -27.07 -26.64 35.40
N VAL A 153 -26.71 -25.46 34.89
CA VAL A 153 -27.16 -24.14 35.39
C VAL A 153 -27.99 -23.41 34.34
N GLU A 154 -27.51 -23.31 33.09
CA GLU A 154 -28.27 -22.78 31.96
C GLU A 154 -27.83 -23.45 30.65
N THR A 155 -28.79 -23.77 29.77
CA THR A 155 -28.50 -24.24 28.40
C THR A 155 -29.33 -23.48 27.38
N ARG A 156 -28.67 -23.07 26.29
CA ARG A 156 -29.26 -22.51 25.08
C ARG A 156 -28.93 -23.43 23.91
N VAL A 157 -29.86 -24.34 23.61
CA VAL A 157 -29.87 -25.10 22.35
C VAL A 157 -30.48 -24.21 21.27
N PRO A 158 -29.90 -24.11 20.05
CA PRO A 158 -30.53 -23.38 18.95
C PRO A 158 -31.90 -23.98 18.62
N VAL A 159 -32.93 -23.13 18.55
CA VAL A 159 -34.32 -23.57 18.44
C VAL A 159 -34.66 -23.98 17.01
N THR A 160 -34.65 -25.30 16.74
CA THR A 160 -35.25 -25.87 15.53
C THR A 160 -36.78 -25.77 15.62
N VAL A 161 -37.38 -24.81 14.91
CA VAL A 161 -38.84 -24.64 14.90
C VAL A 161 -39.50 -25.75 14.08
N GLU A 162 -40.40 -26.53 14.70
CA GLU A 162 -41.18 -27.54 13.98
C GLU A 162 -42.13 -26.88 12.96
N ALA A 163 -41.74 -26.92 11.68
CA ALA A 163 -42.57 -26.41 10.59
C ALA A 163 -43.86 -27.25 10.43
N THR A 164 -45.01 -26.58 10.44
CA THR A 164 -46.32 -27.26 10.34
C THR A 164 -46.53 -27.87 8.94
N LYS A 165 -46.27 -29.17 8.85
CA LYS A 165 -46.65 -30.14 7.79
C LYS A 165 -47.32 -29.57 6.52
N VAL A 166 -46.49 -29.13 5.57
CA VAL A 166 -46.73 -29.32 4.13
C VAL A 166 -45.50 -30.03 3.59
N ALA A 167 -45.67 -31.20 2.97
CA ALA A 167 -44.55 -32.06 2.61
C ALA A 167 -43.90 -31.65 1.27
N PRO A 168 -42.60 -31.29 1.25
CA PRO A 168 -41.82 -31.23 0.02
C PRO A 168 -41.39 -32.65 -0.40
N THR A 169 -41.22 -32.88 -1.70
CA THR A 169 -40.60 -34.11 -2.21
C THR A 169 -39.11 -34.12 -1.87
N PRO A 170 -38.54 -35.19 -1.29
CA PRO A 170 -37.09 -35.29 -1.08
C PRO A 170 -36.36 -35.38 -2.43
N GLY A 171 -35.31 -34.57 -2.63
CA GLY A 171 -34.45 -34.65 -3.83
C GLY A 171 -34.23 -33.35 -4.60
N ALA A 172 -34.23 -32.19 -3.95
CA ALA A 172 -33.76 -30.94 -4.54
C ALA A 172 -32.71 -30.28 -3.64
N GLU A 173 -31.46 -30.23 -4.11
CA GLU A 173 -30.42 -29.41 -3.50
C GLU A 173 -30.76 -27.94 -3.75
N THR A 174 -30.93 -27.17 -2.68
CA THR A 174 -31.14 -25.72 -2.77
C THR A 174 -29.80 -25.05 -3.04
N VAL A 175 -29.44 -24.93 -4.33
CA VAL A 175 -28.31 -24.12 -4.77
C VAL A 175 -28.48 -22.71 -4.17
N PRO A 176 -27.55 -22.21 -3.34
CA PRO A 176 -27.68 -20.89 -2.73
C PRO A 176 -27.71 -19.83 -3.83
N ALA A 177 -28.66 -18.91 -3.75
CA ALA A 177 -28.80 -17.88 -4.78
C ALA A 177 -27.57 -16.95 -4.75
N LEU A 178 -26.88 -16.83 -5.87
CA LEU A 178 -25.67 -16.00 -5.94
C LEU A 178 -26.04 -14.52 -5.90
N VAL A 179 -25.44 -13.82 -4.94
CA VAL A 179 -25.41 -12.37 -4.86
C VAL A 179 -24.31 -11.88 -5.80
N GLY A 180 -24.68 -11.14 -6.84
CA GLY A 180 -23.75 -10.60 -7.81
C GLY A 180 -23.83 -9.07 -7.85
N GLY A 181 -22.84 -8.39 -7.27
CA GLY A 181 -22.69 -6.93 -7.36
C GLY A 181 -23.86 -6.13 -6.80
N TRP A 182 -24.52 -6.62 -5.74
CA TRP A 182 -25.63 -5.87 -5.13
C TRP A 182 -25.10 -4.65 -4.39
N THR A 183 -25.65 -3.47 -4.70
CA THR A 183 -25.25 -2.21 -4.06
C THR A 183 -26.18 -1.85 -2.90
N GLY A 184 -25.63 -1.27 -1.83
CA GLY A 184 -26.35 -0.90 -0.60
C GLY A 184 -25.45 -0.27 0.46
N GLN A 185 -25.91 -0.18 1.70
CA GLN A 185 -25.16 0.34 2.86
C GLN A 185 -25.16 -0.66 4.02
N ILE A 186 -24.16 -0.58 4.92
CA ILE A 186 -24.03 -1.45 6.10
C ILE A 186 -24.53 -0.70 7.34
N ILE A 187 -25.81 -0.88 7.67
CA ILE A 187 -26.47 -0.20 8.77
C ILE A 187 -26.14 -0.91 10.09
N GLN A 188 -25.53 -0.19 11.03
CA GLN A 188 -25.32 -0.67 12.38
C GLN A 188 -26.64 -0.70 13.17
N LEU A 189 -26.87 -1.79 13.91
CA LEU A 189 -28.03 -1.92 14.80
C LEU A 189 -27.67 -1.40 16.22
N PRO A 190 -28.67 -0.95 17.02
CA PRO A 190 -28.43 -0.48 18.37
C PRO A 190 -27.74 -1.52 19.26
N ALA A 191 -26.88 -1.04 20.18
CA ALA A 191 -26.17 -1.91 21.12
C ALA A 191 -27.12 -2.82 21.90
N GLY A 192 -26.84 -4.12 21.91
CA GLY A 192 -27.72 -5.16 22.45
C GLY A 192 -28.56 -5.91 21.40
N ASN A 193 -28.55 -5.50 20.12
CA ASN A 193 -29.13 -6.30 19.05
C ASN A 193 -28.20 -7.47 18.64
N GLN A 194 -28.70 -8.70 18.71
CA GLN A 194 -27.94 -9.93 18.45
C GLN A 194 -27.35 -10.05 17.03
N PHE A 195 -27.82 -9.27 16.05
CA PHE A 195 -27.33 -9.33 14.67
C PHE A 195 -26.23 -8.30 14.34
N GLY A 196 -26.02 -7.29 15.20
CA GLY A 196 -24.96 -6.27 15.07
C GLY A 196 -25.12 -5.26 13.92
N SER A 197 -25.28 -5.73 12.68
CA SER A 197 -25.41 -4.92 11.47
C SER A 197 -26.17 -5.66 10.36
N TYR A 198 -26.85 -4.92 9.48
CA TYR A 198 -27.49 -5.47 8.29
C TYR A 198 -27.10 -4.68 7.03
N PHE A 199 -27.15 -5.36 5.89
CA PHE A 199 -27.02 -4.74 4.58
C PHE A 199 -28.40 -4.26 4.11
N LEU A 200 -28.53 -2.95 3.93
CA LEU A 200 -29.68 -2.32 3.30
C LEU A 200 -29.39 -2.15 1.81
N ARG A 201 -30.06 -2.92 0.96
CA ARG A 201 -29.91 -2.85 -0.49
C ARG A 201 -30.67 -1.66 -1.06
N GLU A 202 -30.20 -1.11 -2.19
CA GLU A 202 -30.83 0.06 -2.85
C GLU A 202 -32.33 -0.09 -3.18
N ASN A 203 -32.83 -1.31 -3.33
CA ASN A 203 -34.25 -1.58 -3.55
C ASN A 203 -35.09 -1.64 -2.26
N GLY A 204 -34.49 -1.38 -1.10
CA GLY A 204 -35.12 -1.39 0.22
C GLY A 204 -35.12 -2.73 0.94
N GLU A 205 -34.65 -3.82 0.32
CA GLU A 205 -34.55 -5.14 0.98
C GLU A 205 -33.41 -5.18 2.03
N GLN A 206 -33.66 -5.87 3.14
CA GLN A 206 -32.71 -6.02 4.25
C GLN A 206 -32.16 -7.44 4.34
N TYR A 207 -30.87 -7.57 4.59
CA TYR A 207 -30.20 -8.86 4.75
C TYR A 207 -29.21 -8.82 5.90
N GLY A 208 -29.08 -9.90 6.68
CA GLY A 208 -27.90 -10.09 7.52
C GLY A 208 -26.64 -10.11 6.64
N ILE A 209 -25.49 -9.66 7.16
CA ILE A 209 -24.24 -9.61 6.40
C ILE A 209 -23.06 -10.10 7.24
N ALA A 210 -22.30 -11.05 6.69
CA ALA A 210 -21.09 -11.61 7.29
C ALA A 210 -20.12 -12.10 6.20
N SER A 211 -18.93 -12.54 6.61
CA SER A 211 -17.91 -13.14 5.75
C SER A 211 -17.20 -14.25 6.51
N GLU A 212 -16.81 -15.32 5.80
CA GLU A 212 -15.89 -16.36 6.30
C GLU A 212 -14.42 -15.90 6.14
N ASP A 213 -14.13 -15.04 5.15
CA ASP A 213 -12.85 -14.35 5.03
C ASP A 213 -12.73 -13.26 6.12
N SER A 214 -11.63 -13.28 6.87
CA SER A 214 -11.41 -12.41 8.02
C SER A 214 -11.02 -10.96 7.66
N ALA A 215 -10.42 -10.74 6.49
CA ALA A 215 -10.11 -9.39 6.01
C ALA A 215 -11.38 -8.69 5.51
N ILE A 216 -12.24 -9.40 4.77
CA ILE A 216 -13.58 -8.92 4.41
C ILE A 216 -14.42 -8.73 5.68
N ALA A 217 -14.36 -9.64 6.67
CA ALA A 217 -15.08 -9.47 7.94
C ALA A 217 -14.62 -8.23 8.73
N ALA A 218 -13.33 -7.87 8.67
CA ALA A 218 -12.80 -6.63 9.25
C ALA A 218 -13.30 -5.38 8.50
N GLN A 219 -13.27 -5.38 7.16
CA GLN A 219 -13.83 -4.29 6.35
C GLN A 219 -15.34 -4.11 6.59
N LEU A 220 -16.10 -5.21 6.62
CA LEU A 220 -17.52 -5.23 6.98
C LEU A 220 -17.78 -4.68 8.39
N ALA A 221 -16.79 -4.73 9.30
CA ALA A 221 -16.89 -4.18 10.64
C ALA A 221 -16.57 -2.67 10.70
N GLU A 222 -15.56 -2.21 9.95
CA GLU A 222 -15.20 -0.81 9.80
C GLU A 222 -16.31 0.02 9.12
N LEU A 223 -16.97 -0.57 8.12
CA LEU A 223 -18.02 0.10 7.34
C LEU A 223 -19.36 0.21 8.07
N ARG A 224 -19.52 -0.41 9.26
CA ARG A 224 -20.77 -0.38 10.05
C ARG A 224 -21.13 1.04 10.49
N GLY A 225 -22.31 1.50 10.09
CA GLY A 225 -22.78 2.83 10.45
C GLY A 225 -22.04 3.98 9.75
N SER A 226 -21.17 3.67 8.78
CA SER A 226 -20.69 4.66 7.82
C SER A 226 -21.78 4.97 6.79
N GLU A 227 -21.74 6.16 6.19
CA GLU A 227 -22.62 6.50 5.06
C GLU A 227 -22.11 5.88 3.73
N GLN A 228 -20.95 5.22 3.75
CA GLN A 228 -20.34 4.62 2.56
C GLN A 228 -21.21 3.51 1.98
N ARG A 229 -21.40 3.53 0.67
CA ARG A 229 -22.08 2.47 -0.07
C ARG A 229 -21.09 1.36 -0.40
N VAL A 230 -21.60 0.15 -0.53
CA VAL A 230 -20.80 -1.04 -0.85
C VAL A 230 -21.48 -1.86 -1.93
N ARG A 231 -20.68 -2.51 -2.78
CA ARG A 231 -21.09 -3.65 -3.61
C ARG A 231 -20.66 -4.93 -2.94
N VAL A 232 -21.58 -5.89 -2.85
CA VAL A 232 -21.32 -7.23 -2.31
C VAL A 232 -21.55 -8.31 -3.36
N TRP A 233 -20.71 -9.35 -3.30
CA TRP A 233 -20.90 -10.62 -3.99
C TRP A 233 -20.79 -11.77 -2.99
N GLY A 234 -21.44 -12.89 -3.29
CA GLY A 234 -21.32 -14.12 -2.51
C GLY A 234 -22.60 -14.94 -2.53
N LYS A 235 -22.96 -15.57 -1.41
CA LYS A 235 -24.07 -16.53 -1.31
C LYS A 235 -25.21 -15.96 -0.46
N LEU A 236 -26.44 -15.99 -0.98
CA LEU A 236 -27.64 -15.71 -0.20
C LEU A 236 -28.13 -17.00 0.48
N HIS A 237 -28.07 -17.00 1.80
CA HIS A 237 -28.62 -18.06 2.65
C HIS A 237 -30.00 -17.65 3.17
N THR A 238 -30.99 -18.53 3.03
CA THR A 238 -32.38 -18.32 3.48
C THR A 238 -32.74 -19.32 4.58
N GLY A 239 -33.43 -18.86 5.64
CA GLY A 239 -33.75 -19.66 6.82
C GLY A 239 -32.73 -19.56 7.96
N VAL A 240 -31.73 -18.68 7.83
CA VAL A 240 -30.74 -18.37 8.87
C VAL A 240 -31.34 -17.33 9.84
N PRO A 241 -31.09 -17.38 11.17
CA PRO A 241 -31.47 -16.30 12.08
C PRO A 241 -30.74 -14.99 11.72
N ALA A 242 -31.46 -14.14 11.00
CA ALA A 242 -31.09 -12.78 10.58
C ALA A 242 -32.37 -11.92 10.52
N THR A 243 -32.24 -10.61 10.33
CA THR A 243 -33.33 -9.62 10.47
C THR A 243 -34.61 -9.95 9.70
N GLU A 244 -34.49 -10.54 8.50
CA GLU A 244 -35.62 -11.05 7.69
C GLU A 244 -35.51 -12.56 7.33
N ALA A 245 -34.80 -13.33 8.17
CA ALA A 245 -34.43 -14.74 7.91
C ALA A 245 -33.61 -14.97 6.61
N ARG A 246 -32.87 -13.94 6.16
CA ARG A 246 -31.99 -13.95 4.98
C ARG A 246 -30.64 -13.35 5.33
N GLN A 247 -29.56 -13.97 4.91
CA GLN A 247 -28.19 -13.50 5.14
C GLN A 247 -27.36 -13.62 3.86
N ILE A 248 -26.54 -12.61 3.59
CA ILE A 248 -25.49 -12.64 2.58
C ILE A 248 -24.19 -13.05 3.26
N LEU A 249 -23.63 -14.18 2.85
CA LEU A 249 -22.23 -14.52 3.09
C LEU A 249 -21.41 -13.88 1.97
N VAL A 250 -20.60 -12.88 2.32
CA VAL A 250 -19.84 -12.06 1.38
C VAL A 250 -18.51 -12.74 1.04
N GLU A 251 -18.26 -12.91 -0.25
CA GLU A 251 -17.03 -13.51 -0.81
C GLU A 251 -16.18 -12.46 -1.55
N ARG A 252 -16.75 -11.29 -1.87
CA ARG A 252 -16.07 -10.08 -2.35
C ARG A 252 -16.86 -8.86 -1.92
N LEU A 253 -16.14 -7.85 -1.45
CA LEU A 253 -16.66 -6.56 -1.01
C LEU A 253 -15.92 -5.45 -1.77
N GLU A 254 -16.65 -4.44 -2.23
CA GLU A 254 -16.08 -3.20 -2.76
C GLU A 254 -16.77 -2.01 -2.13
N VAL A 255 -16.00 -1.05 -1.63
CA VAL A 255 -16.52 0.26 -1.26
C VAL A 255 -16.86 1.02 -2.55
N VAL A 256 -18.13 1.35 -2.73
CA VAL A 256 -18.56 2.35 -3.70
C VAL A 256 -18.17 3.70 -3.13
N LYS A 257 -16.98 4.15 -3.51
CA LYS A 257 -16.57 5.54 -3.33
C LYS A 257 -17.63 6.42 -3.99
N GLU A 258 -18.14 7.42 -3.29
CA GLU A 258 -18.93 8.49 -3.91
C GLU A 258 -17.97 9.62 -4.29
N GLY A 259 -17.87 9.90 -5.59
CA GLY A 259 -17.05 10.97 -6.13
C GLY A 259 -17.91 12.20 -6.43
N THR A 260 -17.31 13.38 -6.47
CA THR A 260 -18.01 14.58 -6.93
C THR A 260 -18.22 14.51 -8.44
N ASP A 261 -19.40 14.91 -8.91
CA ASP A 261 -19.78 14.82 -10.32
C ASP A 261 -18.87 15.70 -11.19
N VAL A 262 -18.29 15.09 -12.22
CA VAL A 262 -17.51 15.76 -13.26
C VAL A 262 -18.46 15.91 -14.45
N ASP A 263 -19.15 17.05 -14.55
CA ASP A 263 -19.96 17.39 -15.72
C ASP A 263 -19.14 18.25 -16.71
N GLY A 264 -18.69 17.62 -17.78
CA GLY A 264 -18.21 18.30 -18.98
C GLY A 264 -16.96 19.16 -18.79
N TRP A 265 -16.01 18.74 -17.94
CA TRP A 265 -14.77 19.48 -17.72
C TRP A 265 -13.89 19.48 -18.97
N ILE A 266 -13.26 20.63 -19.25
CA ILE A 266 -12.43 20.83 -20.43
C ILE A 266 -10.94 20.84 -20.04
N GLY A 267 -10.11 20.19 -20.84
CA GLY A 267 -8.67 20.09 -20.59
C GLY A 267 -7.94 19.27 -21.64
N THR A 268 -6.70 18.92 -21.36
CA THR A 268 -5.86 18.01 -22.16
C THR A 268 -5.45 16.81 -21.31
N LEU A 269 -5.08 15.70 -21.97
CA LEU A 269 -4.47 14.56 -21.30
C LEU A 269 -2.97 14.51 -21.60
N VAL A 270 -2.18 14.24 -20.56
CA VAL A 270 -0.73 14.11 -20.63
C VAL A 270 -0.36 12.69 -20.21
N LYS A 271 0.41 11.99 -21.04
CA LYS A 271 1.02 10.70 -20.64
C LYS A 271 2.26 10.99 -19.79
N LEU A 272 2.39 10.28 -18.67
CA LEU A 272 3.62 10.33 -17.89
C LEU A 272 4.69 9.38 -18.48
N PRO A 273 5.99 9.65 -18.23
CA PRO A 273 7.08 8.76 -18.69
C PRO A 273 6.95 7.32 -18.16
N ALA A 274 7.66 6.40 -18.82
CA ALA A 274 7.67 4.99 -18.39
C ALA A 274 8.18 4.84 -16.95
N GLY A 275 7.71 3.83 -16.22
CA GLY A 275 8.11 3.61 -14.83
C GLY A 275 7.45 4.52 -13.79
N ASN A 276 6.76 5.60 -14.20
CA ASN A 276 5.91 6.35 -13.28
C ASN A 276 4.75 5.47 -12.78
N GLN A 277 4.47 5.50 -11.48
CA GLN A 277 3.37 4.73 -10.86
C GLN A 277 1.97 5.22 -11.30
N PHE A 278 1.87 6.46 -11.81
CA PHE A 278 0.68 7.04 -12.39
C PHE A 278 0.86 7.10 -13.91
N GLY A 279 -0.07 6.52 -14.69
CA GLY A 279 0.10 6.39 -16.15
C GLY A 279 -0.01 7.70 -16.93
N GLY A 280 -0.67 8.70 -16.35
CA GLY A 280 -0.89 10.01 -16.95
C GLY A 280 -1.88 10.83 -16.12
N TYR A 281 -2.11 12.08 -16.55
CA TYR A 281 -3.03 12.99 -15.89
C TYR A 281 -3.87 13.78 -16.90
N PHE A 282 -5.01 14.28 -16.44
CA PHE A 282 -5.80 15.32 -17.08
C PHE A 282 -5.43 16.67 -16.46
N GLU A 283 -5.11 17.65 -17.30
CA GLU A 283 -4.89 19.04 -16.90
C GLU A 283 -6.07 19.88 -17.39
N ARG A 284 -6.83 20.44 -16.43
CA ARG A 284 -8.00 21.28 -16.72
C ARG A 284 -7.57 22.67 -17.20
N GLU A 285 -8.43 23.41 -17.90
CA GLU A 285 -8.08 24.73 -18.48
C GLU A 285 -7.62 25.81 -17.46
N ASP A 286 -7.79 25.60 -16.16
CA ASP A 286 -7.26 26.44 -15.07
C ASP A 286 -5.97 25.92 -14.43
N GLY A 287 -5.40 24.83 -14.95
CA GLY A 287 -4.12 24.25 -14.53
C GLY A 287 -4.20 23.24 -13.38
N GLU A 288 -5.39 22.92 -12.86
CA GLU A 288 -5.52 21.83 -11.89
C GLU A 288 -5.32 20.45 -12.56
N ARG A 289 -4.58 19.57 -11.88
CA ARG A 289 -4.23 18.22 -12.36
C ARG A 289 -4.98 17.13 -11.62
N TYR A 290 -5.28 16.07 -12.35
CA TYR A 290 -6.04 14.93 -11.90
C TYR A 290 -5.48 13.65 -12.51
N ASP A 291 -5.26 12.61 -11.72
CA ASP A 291 -5.12 11.26 -12.27
C ASP A 291 -6.40 10.88 -13.03
N ILE A 292 -6.30 10.09 -14.10
CA ILE A 292 -7.44 9.83 -14.99
C ILE A 292 -7.42 8.40 -15.55
N GLY A 293 -8.56 7.73 -15.48
CA GLY A 293 -8.75 6.38 -16.02
C GLY A 293 -10.22 6.02 -16.20
N SER A 294 -10.48 4.80 -16.66
CA SER A 294 -11.82 4.23 -16.75
C SER A 294 -11.79 2.71 -16.59
N ALA A 295 -12.79 2.16 -15.90
CA ALA A 295 -13.10 0.73 -15.88
C ALA A 295 -13.77 0.22 -17.18
N ASP A 296 -14.08 1.10 -18.13
CA ASP A 296 -14.51 0.74 -19.50
C ASP A 296 -13.30 0.75 -20.45
N ASP A 297 -12.96 -0.42 -21.01
CA ASP A 297 -11.82 -0.61 -21.91
C ASP A 297 -11.83 0.33 -23.15
N ALA A 298 -13.01 0.69 -23.66
CA ALA A 298 -13.13 1.54 -24.83
C ALA A 298 -12.91 3.02 -24.48
N ILE A 299 -13.34 3.45 -23.30
CA ILE A 299 -13.00 4.78 -22.75
C ILE A 299 -11.52 4.84 -22.39
N GLN A 300 -10.95 3.78 -21.81
CA GLN A 300 -9.52 3.71 -21.50
C GLN A 300 -8.65 3.74 -22.77
N ALA A 301 -9.10 3.12 -23.86
CA ALA A 301 -8.46 3.23 -25.18
C ALA A 301 -8.55 4.68 -25.74
N GLN A 302 -9.68 5.37 -25.55
CA GLN A 302 -9.81 6.79 -25.92
C GLN A 302 -8.90 7.69 -25.08
N ILE A 303 -8.78 7.46 -23.78
CA ILE A 303 -7.83 8.14 -22.88
C ILE A 303 -6.39 8.03 -23.43
N ALA A 304 -5.96 6.83 -23.83
CA ALA A 304 -4.63 6.61 -24.42
C ALA A 304 -4.44 7.26 -25.81
N GLU A 305 -5.51 7.47 -26.58
CA GLU A 305 -5.49 8.20 -27.84
C GLU A 305 -5.39 9.72 -27.63
N TYR A 306 -6.16 10.26 -26.69
CA TYR A 306 -6.12 11.69 -26.36
C TYR A 306 -4.83 12.10 -25.65
N GLN A 307 -4.23 11.22 -24.84
CA GLN A 307 -2.87 11.40 -24.34
C GLN A 307 -1.84 11.59 -25.46
N ARG A 308 -1.94 10.81 -26.55
CA ARG A 308 -1.00 10.85 -27.68
C ARG A 308 -1.25 12.04 -28.61
N SER A 309 -2.49 12.21 -29.04
CA SER A 309 -2.90 13.33 -29.90
C SER A 309 -2.84 14.67 -29.19
N GLY A 310 -2.95 14.71 -27.85
CA GLY A 310 -2.94 15.91 -27.03
C GLY A 310 -4.10 16.86 -27.34
N ALA A 311 -5.17 16.33 -27.96
CA ALA A 311 -6.38 17.07 -28.26
C ALA A 311 -6.98 17.69 -26.99
N LYS A 312 -7.66 18.84 -27.13
CA LYS A 312 -8.59 19.27 -26.10
C LYS A 312 -9.79 18.34 -26.10
N VAL A 313 -10.17 17.91 -24.90
CA VAL A 313 -11.31 17.02 -24.68
C VAL A 313 -12.30 17.63 -23.71
N GLN A 314 -13.51 17.08 -23.72
CA GLN A 314 -14.48 17.23 -22.66
C GLN A 314 -14.66 15.88 -21.94
N VAL A 315 -14.53 15.86 -20.62
CA VAL A 315 -14.66 14.64 -19.79
C VAL A 315 -15.90 14.70 -18.90
N TRP A 316 -16.52 13.53 -18.70
CA TRP A 316 -17.56 13.28 -17.72
C TRP A 316 -17.20 12.07 -16.87
N GLY A 317 -17.57 12.08 -15.58
CA GLY A 317 -17.15 11.04 -14.65
C GLY A 317 -17.40 11.36 -13.19
N ALA A 318 -16.67 10.68 -12.31
CA ALA A 318 -16.66 10.94 -10.87
C ALA A 318 -15.24 11.27 -10.40
N LEU A 319 -15.07 12.40 -9.72
CA LEU A 319 -13.82 12.81 -9.09
C LEU A 319 -13.74 12.27 -7.66
N PHE A 320 -12.70 11.48 -7.39
CA PHE A 320 -12.33 11.00 -6.08
C PHE A 320 -11.14 11.79 -5.52
N VAL A 321 -11.19 12.11 -4.23
CA VAL A 321 -10.15 12.88 -3.52
C VAL A 321 -9.73 12.10 -2.27
N GLY A 322 -8.44 12.17 -1.90
CA GLY A 322 -7.87 11.37 -0.82
C GLY A 322 -7.51 9.94 -1.22
N VAL A 323 -7.43 9.68 -2.53
CA VAL A 323 -7.02 8.38 -3.11
C VAL A 323 -5.50 8.34 -3.36
N PRO A 324 -4.85 7.16 -3.43
CA PRO A 324 -3.43 7.05 -3.78
C PRO A 324 -3.23 7.28 -5.28
N ALA A 325 -3.26 8.55 -5.70
CA ALA A 325 -3.22 9.00 -7.08
C ALA A 325 -2.44 10.32 -7.21
N THR A 326 -2.23 10.81 -8.43
CA THR A 326 -1.65 12.15 -8.69
C THR A 326 -2.43 13.24 -7.94
N GLU A 327 -1.74 14.08 -7.16
CA GLU A 327 -2.34 15.10 -6.25
C GLU A 327 -3.41 14.55 -5.28
N ALA A 328 -3.41 13.25 -5.02
CA ALA A 328 -4.46 12.49 -4.33
C ALA A 328 -5.88 12.64 -4.94
N ARG A 329 -5.94 12.87 -6.27
CA ARG A 329 -7.15 13.16 -7.05
C ARG A 329 -7.24 12.23 -8.26
N HIS A 330 -8.37 11.54 -8.46
CA HIS A 330 -8.59 10.65 -9.61
C HIS A 330 -9.97 10.87 -10.24
N ILE A 331 -10.04 10.99 -11.56
CA ILE A 331 -11.28 11.03 -12.33
C ILE A 331 -11.51 9.65 -12.98
N GLU A 332 -12.56 8.97 -12.52
CA GLU A 332 -13.12 7.78 -13.18
C GLU A 332 -14.05 8.26 -14.30
N VAL A 333 -13.60 8.12 -15.56
CA VAL A 333 -14.27 8.66 -16.74
C VAL A 333 -15.40 7.74 -17.17
N SER A 334 -16.62 8.27 -17.20
CA SER A 334 -17.82 7.61 -17.72
C SER A 334 -18.14 7.98 -19.18
N ARG A 335 -17.56 9.09 -19.67
CA ARG A 335 -17.61 9.52 -21.08
C ARG A 335 -16.51 10.55 -21.35
N ILE A 336 -15.96 10.52 -22.56
CA ILE A 336 -15.02 11.53 -23.07
C ILE A 336 -15.45 11.96 -24.49
N ALA A 337 -15.14 13.18 -24.90
CA ALA A 337 -15.45 13.71 -26.23
C ALA A 337 -14.32 14.61 -26.75
N ASP A 338 -14.05 14.51 -28.05
CA ASP A 338 -13.19 15.42 -28.82
C ASP A 338 -13.77 16.85 -28.84
N LEU A 339 -12.92 17.85 -28.58
CA LEU A 339 -13.19 19.27 -28.83
C LEU A 339 -12.23 19.88 -29.87
N SER A 340 -11.16 19.18 -30.22
CA SER A 340 -10.20 19.56 -31.25
C SER A 340 -9.51 18.33 -31.81
N GLY A 341 -9.01 18.43 -33.06
CA GLY A 341 -7.98 17.51 -33.53
C GLY A 341 -6.68 17.59 -32.70
N PRO A 342 -5.64 16.82 -33.09
CA PRO A 342 -4.36 16.82 -32.38
C PRO A 342 -3.80 18.23 -32.17
N ALA A 343 -3.35 18.55 -30.96
CA ALA A 343 -2.92 19.91 -30.66
C ALA A 343 -1.69 20.32 -31.47
N ALA A 344 -1.76 21.52 -32.07
CA ALA A 344 -0.71 22.08 -32.92
C ALA A 344 0.52 22.61 -32.15
N GLU A 345 0.54 22.45 -30.82
CA GLU A 345 1.62 22.87 -29.93
C GLU A 345 2.64 21.74 -29.73
N GLU A 346 3.92 22.14 -29.76
CA GLU A 346 5.09 21.28 -29.61
C GLU A 346 5.13 20.64 -28.22
N ARG A 347 5.40 19.34 -28.15
CA ARG A 347 5.54 18.58 -26.90
C ARG A 347 6.60 17.50 -27.02
N ASP A 348 7.01 16.93 -25.90
CA ASP A 348 7.74 15.67 -25.88
C ASP A 348 6.84 14.49 -26.30
N LEU A 349 7.28 13.73 -27.31
CA LEU A 349 6.57 12.59 -27.87
C LEU A 349 7.19 11.23 -27.47
N SER A 350 8.29 11.23 -26.70
CA SER A 350 9.16 10.06 -26.50
C SER A 350 8.46 8.89 -25.82
N SER A 351 7.59 9.19 -24.85
CA SER A 351 6.78 8.18 -24.16
C SER A 351 5.73 7.49 -25.05
N PHE A 352 5.54 7.94 -26.31
CA PHE A 352 4.71 7.29 -27.32
C PHE A 352 5.52 6.49 -28.36
N ALA A 353 6.85 6.54 -28.31
CA ALA A 353 7.71 5.70 -29.13
C ALA A 353 7.92 4.31 -28.51
N THR A 354 8.13 3.31 -29.36
CA THR A 354 8.74 2.04 -28.97
C THR A 354 10.26 2.20 -29.04
N ALA A 355 10.94 2.11 -27.89
CA ALA A 355 12.39 2.16 -27.83
C ALA A 355 13.02 0.79 -28.09
N SER A 356 14.14 0.77 -28.83
CA SER A 356 14.91 -0.43 -29.16
C SER A 356 16.38 -0.06 -29.38
N ALA A 357 17.30 -1.00 -29.20
CA ALA A 357 18.73 -0.77 -29.41
C ALA A 357 19.42 -1.97 -30.07
N SER A 358 20.65 -1.76 -30.56
CA SER A 358 21.54 -2.81 -31.08
C SER A 358 21.97 -3.81 -29.99
N SER A 359 22.29 -3.29 -28.81
CA SER A 359 22.67 -4.04 -27.62
C SER A 359 22.31 -3.25 -26.36
N HIS A 360 22.52 -3.86 -25.19
CA HIS A 360 22.55 -3.17 -23.91
C HIS A 360 23.36 -4.00 -22.88
N LEU A 361 23.84 -3.37 -21.82
CA LEU A 361 24.38 -4.10 -20.66
C LEU A 361 23.29 -4.96 -19.98
N PRO A 362 23.65 -6.09 -19.35
CA PRO A 362 22.77 -6.78 -18.41
C PRO A 362 22.44 -5.88 -17.20
N SER A 363 21.21 -5.96 -16.68
CA SER A 363 20.83 -5.26 -15.44
C SER A 363 21.65 -5.75 -14.24
N ASP A 364 21.94 -4.84 -13.31
CA ASP A 364 22.84 -5.06 -12.17
C ASP A 364 22.25 -4.52 -10.84
N ASN A 365 23.10 -4.08 -9.90
CA ASN A 365 22.70 -3.48 -8.63
C ASN A 365 22.55 -1.95 -8.67
N LEU A 366 22.85 -1.29 -9.79
CA LEU A 366 22.66 0.14 -10.02
C LEU A 366 21.37 0.40 -10.81
N GLY A 367 21.02 -0.47 -11.76
CA GLY A 367 19.77 -0.35 -12.50
C GLY A 367 19.60 -1.33 -13.68
N SER A 368 18.87 -0.87 -14.69
CA SER A 368 18.60 -1.60 -15.93
C SER A 368 18.88 -0.70 -17.13
N TYR A 369 19.67 -1.22 -18.07
CA TYR A 369 20.30 -0.43 -19.13
C TYR A 369 19.60 -0.57 -20.49
N HIS A 370 18.35 -1.02 -20.51
CA HIS A 370 17.61 -1.26 -21.74
C HIS A 370 17.31 0.04 -22.51
N ALA A 371 16.97 -0.09 -23.80
CA ALA A 371 16.59 1.04 -24.66
C ALA A 371 15.44 1.91 -24.10
N ALA A 372 14.56 1.33 -23.28
CA ALA A 372 13.43 2.04 -22.67
C ALA A 372 13.84 2.99 -21.54
N SER A 373 15.01 2.80 -20.92
CA SER A 373 15.48 3.65 -19.82
C SER A 373 15.76 5.07 -20.33
N ALA A 374 16.41 5.20 -21.51
CA ALA A 374 16.66 6.49 -22.18
C ALA A 374 15.42 7.20 -22.76
N VAL A 375 14.20 6.80 -22.36
CA VAL A 375 12.92 7.51 -22.58
C VAL A 375 11.98 7.39 -21.37
N ASP A 376 12.52 7.06 -20.18
CA ASP A 376 11.76 6.94 -18.93
C ASP A 376 11.63 8.26 -18.16
N GLY A 377 12.17 9.37 -18.69
CA GLY A 377 12.05 10.70 -18.11
C GLY A 377 12.94 10.94 -16.90
N SER A 378 13.83 10.01 -16.56
CA SER A 378 14.80 10.13 -15.47
C SER A 378 16.23 10.11 -16.00
N LEU A 379 16.95 11.22 -15.79
CA LEU A 379 18.37 11.34 -16.16
C LEU A 379 19.28 10.33 -15.41
N SER A 380 18.77 9.74 -14.34
CA SER A 380 19.44 8.72 -13.52
C SER A 380 19.39 7.30 -14.08
N THR A 381 18.72 7.06 -15.22
CA THR A 381 18.41 5.72 -15.76
C THR A 381 18.81 5.59 -17.23
N PRO A 382 20.10 5.43 -17.56
CA PRO A 382 20.55 5.41 -18.94
C PRO A 382 20.27 4.10 -19.69
N TRP A 383 20.11 4.20 -21.00
CA TRP A 383 20.53 3.12 -21.89
C TRP A 383 22.07 3.09 -21.89
N ALA A 384 22.65 1.91 -21.69
CA ALA A 384 24.09 1.68 -21.88
C ALA A 384 24.27 0.51 -22.84
N GLU A 385 25.07 0.71 -23.90
CA GLU A 385 25.38 -0.36 -24.86
C GLU A 385 26.21 -1.48 -24.22
N GLY A 386 26.19 -2.68 -24.82
CA GLY A 386 26.74 -3.90 -24.24
C GLY A 386 27.72 -4.64 -25.14
N VAL A 387 28.49 -3.92 -25.98
CA VAL A 387 29.57 -4.54 -26.76
C VAL A 387 30.93 -4.41 -26.06
N THR A 388 31.99 -4.99 -26.64
CA THR A 388 33.35 -4.79 -26.13
C THR A 388 33.99 -3.59 -26.81
N GLY A 389 34.29 -2.56 -26.03
CA GLY A 389 34.86 -1.30 -26.51
C GLY A 389 33.85 -0.15 -26.44
N PRO A 390 34.21 1.05 -26.94
CA PRO A 390 33.46 2.29 -26.77
C PRO A 390 32.20 2.43 -27.65
N GLY A 391 31.36 1.40 -27.76
CA GLY A 391 30.03 1.46 -28.40
C GLY A 391 29.95 1.93 -29.86
N LEU A 392 31.07 2.06 -30.59
CA LEU A 392 31.06 2.75 -31.90
C LEU A 392 30.29 1.96 -32.96
N GLY A 393 29.23 2.57 -33.49
CA GLY A 393 28.28 1.93 -34.41
C GLY A 393 27.04 1.33 -33.74
N GLU A 394 27.01 1.24 -32.40
CA GLU A 394 25.81 0.89 -31.64
C GLU A 394 24.77 2.01 -31.75
N TRP A 395 23.50 1.65 -31.56
CA TRP A 395 22.39 2.56 -31.82
C TRP A 395 21.19 2.36 -30.89
N LEU A 396 20.49 3.47 -30.67
CA LEU A 396 19.16 3.56 -30.07
C LEU A 396 18.16 4.00 -31.15
N LYS A 397 16.99 3.36 -31.23
CA LYS A 397 15.91 3.71 -32.15
C LYS A 397 14.62 3.89 -31.39
N LEU A 398 14.00 5.06 -31.58
CA LEU A 398 12.67 5.39 -31.11
C LEU A 398 11.71 5.33 -32.31
N GLU A 399 10.74 4.43 -32.28
CA GLU A 399 9.80 4.16 -33.38
C GLU A 399 8.35 4.49 -32.99
N PHE A 400 7.75 5.43 -33.71
CA PHE A 400 6.40 5.93 -33.47
C PHE A 400 5.36 5.08 -34.22
N PRO A 401 4.15 4.87 -33.66
CA PRO A 401 3.09 4.10 -34.31
C PRO A 401 2.56 4.75 -35.60
N GLN A 402 2.78 6.07 -35.76
CA GLN A 402 2.44 6.87 -36.93
C GLN A 402 3.53 7.95 -37.13
N PRO A 403 3.72 8.51 -38.34
CA PRO A 403 4.68 9.59 -38.55
C PRO A 403 4.34 10.86 -37.76
N VAL A 404 5.34 11.47 -37.13
CA VAL A 404 5.23 12.73 -36.37
C VAL A 404 6.11 13.82 -36.99
N GLU A 405 5.79 15.09 -36.75
CA GLU A 405 6.62 16.23 -37.16
C GLU A 405 7.60 16.59 -36.06
N ILE A 406 8.83 16.09 -36.17
CA ILE A 406 9.92 16.35 -35.22
C ILE A 406 10.48 17.76 -35.46
N THR A 407 10.57 18.55 -34.40
CA THR A 407 11.05 19.94 -34.39
C THR A 407 12.46 20.06 -33.80
N ARG A 408 12.74 19.36 -32.70
CA ARG A 408 14.07 19.24 -32.08
C ARG A 408 14.21 17.90 -31.35
N LEU A 409 15.43 17.56 -30.97
CA LEU A 409 15.69 16.53 -29.96
C LEU A 409 16.41 17.18 -28.77
N LEU A 410 16.14 16.73 -27.55
CA LEU A 410 17.01 16.98 -26.41
C LEU A 410 17.66 15.64 -26.02
N VAL A 411 18.96 15.61 -25.75
CA VAL A 411 19.70 14.39 -25.44
C VAL A 411 20.62 14.61 -24.26
N ASP A 412 20.57 13.71 -23.28
CA ASP A 412 21.56 13.62 -22.21
C ASP A 412 22.54 12.47 -22.52
N ILE A 413 23.84 12.78 -22.47
CA ILE A 413 24.89 12.08 -23.22
C ILE A 413 25.76 11.13 -22.39
N GLY A 414 25.37 10.82 -21.16
CA GLY A 414 26.14 9.95 -20.27
C GLY A 414 25.28 9.25 -19.21
N TYR A 415 25.91 8.74 -18.15
CA TYR A 415 25.22 8.22 -16.97
C TYR A 415 25.01 9.38 -15.98
N ASP A 416 24.03 10.25 -16.24
CA ASP A 416 23.82 11.51 -15.52
C ASP A 416 23.01 11.36 -14.21
N ARG A 417 23.45 10.44 -13.35
CA ARG A 417 22.81 10.16 -12.07
C ARG A 417 22.98 11.30 -11.07
N ASP A 418 21.95 11.57 -10.28
CA ASP A 418 22.01 12.55 -9.20
C ASP A 418 23.09 12.17 -8.17
N PRO A 419 24.04 13.07 -7.83
CA PRO A 419 25.14 12.77 -6.91
C PRO A 419 24.70 12.42 -5.47
N ASP A 420 23.51 12.82 -5.03
CA ASP A 420 23.02 12.58 -3.67
C ASP A 420 22.29 11.23 -3.52
N ASP A 421 22.02 10.50 -4.62
CA ASP A 421 21.24 9.25 -4.63
C ASP A 421 22.00 8.04 -4.05
N SER A 422 23.33 7.98 -4.21
CA SER A 422 24.16 6.95 -3.56
C SER A 422 25.65 7.30 -3.49
N ALA A 423 26.38 6.60 -2.63
CA ALA A 423 27.83 6.75 -2.42
C ALA A 423 28.74 6.46 -3.64
N HIS A 424 28.17 6.12 -4.81
CA HIS A 424 28.89 5.98 -6.08
C HIS A 424 28.25 6.75 -7.25
N SER A 425 27.09 7.40 -7.05
CA SER A 425 26.33 8.05 -8.13
C SER A 425 26.99 9.33 -8.67
N ALA A 426 27.69 10.08 -7.82
CA ALA A 426 28.25 11.40 -8.12
C ALA A 426 29.31 11.45 -9.23
N GLU A 427 29.83 10.30 -9.66
CA GLU A 427 31.00 10.21 -10.54
C GLU A 427 30.73 9.42 -11.84
N LEU A 428 29.56 8.78 -11.98
CA LEU A 428 29.24 7.85 -13.08
C LEU A 428 29.39 8.50 -14.47
N PHE A 429 28.93 9.74 -14.64
CA PHE A 429 29.10 10.52 -15.87
C PHE A 429 30.58 10.60 -16.32
N ALA A 430 31.51 10.78 -15.38
CA ALA A 430 32.96 10.84 -15.66
C ALA A 430 33.64 9.46 -15.72
N TYR A 431 33.02 8.42 -15.17
CA TYR A 431 33.52 7.05 -15.16
C TYR A 431 33.21 6.30 -16.45
N ASN A 432 32.00 6.46 -17.00
CA ASN A 432 31.55 5.87 -18.27
C ASN A 432 31.94 6.72 -19.50
N ASN A 433 31.87 6.10 -20.69
CA ASN A 433 31.98 6.80 -21.96
C ASN A 433 30.72 7.66 -22.20
N ARG A 434 30.93 8.88 -22.70
CA ARG A 434 29.87 9.85 -23.00
C ARG A 434 29.78 10.09 -24.49
N VAL A 435 28.57 10.25 -25.03
CA VAL A 435 28.38 10.36 -26.48
C VAL A 435 28.83 11.71 -27.01
N GLN A 436 30.00 11.74 -27.68
CA GLN A 436 30.54 12.94 -28.31
C GLN A 436 29.81 13.26 -29.62
N ARG A 437 29.50 12.23 -30.42
CA ARG A 437 28.95 12.42 -31.76
C ARG A 437 27.98 11.30 -32.13
N VAL A 438 26.85 11.69 -32.71
CA VAL A 438 25.84 10.77 -33.27
C VAL A 438 25.58 11.05 -34.74
N ARG A 439 25.14 10.01 -35.44
CA ARG A 439 24.33 10.14 -36.64
C ARG A 439 22.88 9.82 -36.31
N LEU A 440 22.01 10.77 -36.55
CA LEU A 440 20.57 10.61 -36.58
C LEU A 440 20.16 10.14 -37.97
N ALA A 441 19.28 9.15 -38.05
CA ALA A 441 18.60 8.76 -39.28
C ALA A 441 17.08 8.76 -39.09
N PHE A 442 16.36 9.20 -40.10
CA PHE A 442 14.90 9.33 -40.11
C PHE A 442 14.27 8.47 -41.23
N SER A 443 12.94 8.33 -41.23
CA SER A 443 12.20 7.42 -42.11
C SER A 443 12.00 7.92 -43.54
N GLY A 444 12.15 9.22 -43.81
CA GLY A 444 12.21 9.78 -45.17
C GLY A 444 13.56 9.56 -45.86
N GLY A 445 14.57 9.09 -45.12
CA GLY A 445 15.95 8.93 -45.58
C GLY A 445 16.86 10.13 -45.25
N GLU A 446 16.38 11.08 -44.47
CA GLU A 446 17.20 12.16 -43.93
C GLU A 446 18.22 11.61 -42.92
N GLU A 447 19.45 12.11 -42.98
CA GLU A 447 20.48 11.90 -41.94
C GLU A 447 20.98 13.26 -41.42
N VAL A 448 21.11 13.39 -40.10
CA VAL A 448 21.67 14.57 -39.42
C VAL A 448 22.77 14.11 -38.48
N ALA A 449 23.99 14.63 -38.63
CA ALA A 449 25.12 14.21 -37.80
C ALA A 449 25.54 15.33 -36.83
N TRP A 450 25.40 15.07 -35.53
CA TRP A 450 25.50 16.06 -34.46
C TRP A 450 26.64 15.75 -33.49
N THR A 451 27.26 16.79 -32.95
CA THR A 451 28.35 16.69 -31.95
C THR A 451 27.95 17.49 -30.71
N PHE A 452 27.94 16.81 -29.56
CA PHE A 452 27.58 17.37 -28.26
C PHE A 452 28.80 18.02 -27.59
N ARG A 453 28.57 18.74 -26.49
CA ARG A 453 29.62 19.23 -25.58
C ARG A 453 29.85 18.19 -24.47
N ASP A 454 31.03 18.14 -23.88
CA ASP A 454 31.33 17.25 -22.75
C ASP A 454 30.75 17.81 -21.44
N GLU A 455 29.42 17.88 -21.36
CA GLU A 455 28.62 18.58 -20.36
C GLU A 455 27.42 17.72 -19.92
N ARG A 456 27.14 17.73 -18.61
CA ARG A 456 25.96 17.11 -17.97
C ARG A 456 24.65 17.77 -18.42
N GLY A 457 23.56 17.01 -18.40
CA GLY A 457 22.21 17.47 -18.67
C GLY A 457 21.81 17.48 -20.15
N LEU A 458 20.51 17.62 -20.38
CA LEU A 458 19.87 17.68 -21.71
C LEU A 458 20.48 18.77 -22.61
N GLN A 459 21.03 18.35 -23.75
CA GLN A 459 21.55 19.21 -24.82
C GLN A 459 20.63 19.16 -26.05
N GLU A 460 20.26 20.33 -26.60
CA GLU A 460 19.47 20.38 -27.84
C GLU A 460 20.28 19.94 -29.06
N VAL A 461 19.68 19.09 -29.89
CA VAL A 461 20.04 18.89 -31.29
C VAL A 461 19.14 19.77 -32.16
N SER A 462 19.69 20.87 -32.69
CA SER A 462 18.95 21.75 -33.58
C SER A 462 18.89 21.16 -35.00
N LEU A 463 17.67 20.86 -35.47
CA LEU A 463 17.42 20.39 -36.84
C LEU A 463 17.42 21.59 -37.84
N SER A 464 17.79 21.35 -39.09
CA SER A 464 17.85 22.43 -40.11
C SER A 464 16.48 22.83 -40.67
N ASP A 465 15.49 21.94 -40.59
CA ASP A 465 14.07 22.16 -40.83
C ASP A 465 13.30 21.07 -40.04
N LYS A 466 11.97 21.15 -39.97
CA LYS A 466 11.15 20.11 -39.34
C LYS A 466 11.16 18.81 -40.15
N ILE A 467 11.27 17.67 -39.49
CA ILE A 467 11.37 16.36 -40.14
C ILE A 467 10.11 15.52 -39.84
N VAL A 468 9.39 15.10 -40.88
CA VAL A 468 8.23 14.21 -40.72
C VAL A 468 8.71 12.76 -40.74
N SER A 469 8.60 12.04 -39.63
CA SER A 469 9.17 10.70 -39.52
C SER A 469 8.41 9.75 -38.59
N SER A 470 8.36 8.46 -38.92
CA SER A 470 7.90 7.39 -38.02
C SER A 470 9.00 6.82 -37.12
N TYR A 471 10.26 7.24 -37.26
CA TYR A 471 11.32 6.93 -36.29
C TYR A 471 12.42 8.01 -36.22
N VAL A 472 13.16 8.01 -35.12
CA VAL A 472 14.54 8.54 -35.08
C VAL A 472 15.47 7.43 -34.60
N LYS A 473 16.59 7.23 -35.31
CA LYS A 473 17.66 6.32 -34.88
C LYS A 473 18.94 7.11 -34.63
N LEU A 474 19.43 7.09 -33.40
CA LEU A 474 20.72 7.63 -32.99
C LEU A 474 21.76 6.52 -33.10
N THR A 475 22.84 6.74 -33.84
CA THR A 475 23.98 5.81 -33.94
C THR A 475 25.25 6.51 -33.47
N ILE A 476 25.99 5.88 -32.55
CA ILE A 476 27.20 6.45 -31.93
C ILE A 476 28.33 6.48 -32.97
N GLU A 477 28.84 7.67 -33.30
CA GLU A 477 30.00 7.84 -34.19
C GLU A 477 31.31 8.08 -33.41
N GLN A 478 31.24 8.77 -32.26
CA GLN A 478 32.39 9.10 -31.40
C GLN A 478 31.97 9.24 -29.94
N VAL A 479 32.89 8.99 -29.01
CA VAL A 479 32.70 9.17 -27.56
C VAL A 479 33.76 10.08 -26.95
N TYR A 480 33.42 10.75 -25.85
CA TYR A 480 34.37 11.28 -24.89
C TYR A 480 34.72 10.15 -23.90
N PRO A 481 36.01 9.75 -23.78
CA PRO A 481 36.38 8.62 -22.94
C PRO A 481 36.00 8.79 -21.45
N GLY A 482 35.52 7.70 -20.85
CA GLY A 482 35.40 7.51 -19.41
C GLY A 482 36.75 7.34 -18.73
N SER A 483 36.75 7.42 -17.39
CA SER A 483 37.96 7.23 -16.57
C SER A 483 38.04 5.88 -15.85
N GLN A 484 36.97 5.05 -15.92
CA GLN A 484 36.98 3.68 -15.38
C GLN A 484 36.35 2.64 -16.32
N TYR A 485 35.28 3.00 -17.02
CA TYR A 485 34.45 2.10 -17.80
C TYR A 485 34.44 2.50 -19.29
N ASP A 486 34.44 1.50 -20.17
CA ASP A 486 34.38 1.70 -21.63
C ASP A 486 32.94 1.60 -22.17
N ASP A 487 31.96 1.34 -21.30
CA ASP A 487 30.53 1.27 -21.66
C ASP A 487 29.99 2.68 -21.90
N THR A 488 29.28 2.87 -23.01
CA THR A 488 28.76 4.17 -23.46
C THR A 488 27.29 4.35 -23.11
N CYS A 489 26.96 5.48 -22.48
CA CYS A 489 25.61 5.74 -21.96
C CYS A 489 24.88 6.88 -22.68
N LEU A 490 23.55 6.79 -22.77
CA LEU A 490 22.63 7.91 -22.98
C LEU A 490 21.60 7.90 -21.84
N ALA A 491 21.52 8.98 -21.06
CA ALA A 491 20.61 9.10 -19.93
C ALA A 491 19.15 9.27 -20.37
N GLU A 492 18.89 10.13 -21.37
CA GLU A 492 17.54 10.49 -21.80
C GLU A 492 17.58 11.01 -23.25
N VAL A 493 16.55 10.71 -24.05
CA VAL A 493 16.38 11.18 -25.43
C VAL A 493 14.95 11.66 -25.65
N GLN A 494 14.75 12.98 -25.60
CA GLN A 494 13.44 13.59 -25.80
C GLN A 494 13.23 14.03 -27.26
N VAL A 495 12.22 13.46 -27.92
CA VAL A 495 11.78 13.81 -29.27
C VAL A 495 10.65 14.83 -29.18
N TRP A 496 10.96 16.09 -29.42
CA TRP A 496 9.96 17.15 -29.41
C TRP A 496 9.33 17.35 -30.79
N GLY A 497 8.02 17.55 -30.85
CA GLY A 497 7.28 17.68 -32.11
C GLY A 497 5.77 17.78 -31.97
N VAL A 498 5.06 17.56 -33.08
CA VAL A 498 3.59 17.45 -33.14
C VAL A 498 3.13 16.19 -33.89
N MET A 499 1.97 15.66 -33.53
CA MET A 499 1.29 14.59 -34.27
C MET A 499 0.78 15.10 -35.64
N LYS A 500 0.58 14.20 -36.60
CA LYS A 500 0.12 14.48 -37.98
C LYS A 500 -1.20 13.77 -38.31
#